data_AF-A0A1I8D174-F1
#
_entry.id   AF-A0A1I8D174-F1
#
_cell.length_a   1.000
_cell.length_b   1.000
_cell.length_c   1.000
_cell.angle_alpha   90.00
_cell.angle_beta   90.00
_cell.angle_gamma   90.00
#
_symmetry.space_group_name_H-M   'P 1'
#
loop_
_entity.id
_entity.type
_entity.pdbx_description
1 polymer ?
#
loop_
_entity_poly.entity_id
_entity_poly.type
_entity_poly.pdbx_seq_one_letter_code
_entity_poly.pdbx_strand_id
1 'polypeptide(L)'
;MMSTFDSYFSELAGDLTRDAQEGVYPIFQNSNHTDTSQMVALDAYFALPSVMATDKTAYATYKEQIKERNEMGIAQVEAVYVAKESKLTDLQKALYQALKVICRNKNLTIKELEDVLRATKGKYSKIDNYEIDRIVVGTFYPYAIEIMDRHSN
;
A
#
# COMPACT_ATOMS: atom_id res chain seq x y z
N MET A 1 -13.03 -4.72 2.98
CA MET A 1 -11.84 -4.19 2.28
C MET A 1 -10.71 -4.41 3.26
N MET A 2 -9.84 -5.39 3.00
CA MET A 2 -8.68 -5.67 3.86
C MET A 2 -7.81 -4.42 3.84
N SER A 3 -7.45 -3.87 5.00
CA SER A 3 -6.63 -2.66 5.01
C SER A 3 -5.26 -3.01 4.42
N THR A 4 -4.61 -2.05 3.76
CA THR A 4 -3.21 -2.23 3.31
C THR A 4 -2.30 -2.68 4.45
N PHE A 5 -2.66 -2.39 5.70
CA PHE A 5 -1.96 -2.81 6.92
C PHE A 5 -2.04 -4.31 7.19
N ASP A 6 -3.19 -4.93 6.97
CA ASP A 6 -3.37 -6.37 7.14
C ASP A 6 -2.53 -7.14 6.11
N SER A 7 -2.32 -6.57 4.91
CA SER A 7 -1.46 -7.15 3.87
C SER A 7 0.01 -7.12 4.28
N TYR A 8 0.55 -5.96 4.66
CA TYR A 8 1.97 -5.84 5.01
C TYR A 8 2.35 -6.63 6.27
N PHE A 9 1.48 -6.65 7.29
CA PHE A 9 1.69 -7.51 8.46
C PHE A 9 1.66 -8.99 8.08
N SER A 10 0.68 -9.43 7.29
CA SER A 10 0.54 -10.85 6.91
C SER A 10 1.72 -11.34 6.07
N GLU A 11 2.29 -10.48 5.23
CA GLU A 11 3.49 -10.79 4.43
C GLU A 11 4.73 -11.02 5.29
N LEU A 12 4.98 -10.17 6.29
CA LEU A 12 6.10 -10.39 7.20
C LEU A 12 5.80 -11.55 8.17
N ALA A 13 4.60 -11.58 8.75
CA ALA A 13 4.23 -12.52 9.80
C ALA A 13 4.29 -13.99 9.34
N GLY A 14 4.07 -14.27 8.06
CA GLY A 14 4.11 -15.63 7.51
C GLY A 14 5.44 -16.36 7.75
N ASP A 15 6.54 -15.62 7.84
CA ASP A 15 7.89 -16.16 8.01
C ASP A 15 8.46 -15.98 9.43
N LEU A 16 7.68 -15.39 10.34
CA LEU A 16 8.08 -15.13 11.72
C LEU A 16 7.63 -16.23 12.68
N THR A 17 8.41 -16.44 13.74
CA THR A 17 7.96 -17.16 14.92
C THR A 17 6.78 -16.46 15.60
N ARG A 18 5.99 -17.20 16.38
CA ARG A 18 4.85 -16.61 17.12
C ARG A 18 5.25 -15.45 18.02
N ASP A 19 6.36 -15.60 18.75
CA ASP A 19 6.86 -14.55 19.64
C ASP A 19 7.26 -13.30 18.83
N ALA A 20 7.86 -13.49 17.65
CA ALA A 20 8.17 -12.40 16.73
C ALA A 20 6.91 -11.73 16.16
N GLN A 21 5.89 -12.52 15.78
CA GLN A 21 4.59 -12.00 15.34
C GLN A 21 3.93 -11.13 16.42
N GLU A 22 3.88 -11.61 17.66
CA GLU A 22 3.30 -10.89 18.79
C GLU A 22 4.05 -9.57 19.06
N GLY A 23 5.37 -9.55 18.87
CA GLY A 23 6.19 -8.35 19.02
C GLY A 23 6.02 -7.31 17.91
N VAL A 24 5.85 -7.73 16.65
CA VAL A 24 5.69 -6.80 15.51
C VAL A 24 4.25 -6.33 15.31
N TYR A 25 3.26 -7.12 15.74
CA TYR A 25 1.84 -6.77 15.61
C TYR A 25 1.48 -5.34 16.09
N PRO A 26 1.85 -4.89 17.31
CA PRO A 26 1.55 -3.53 17.75
C PRO A 26 2.21 -2.43 16.90
N ILE A 27 3.34 -2.72 16.25
CA ILE A 27 4.04 -1.78 15.35
C ILE A 27 3.21 -1.55 14.07
N PHE A 28 2.55 -2.58 13.56
CA PHE A 28 1.65 -2.50 12.41
C PHE A 28 0.28 -1.89 12.74
N GLN A 29 -0.20 -2.07 13.97
CA GLN A 29 -1.46 -1.48 14.43
C GLN A 29 -1.35 0.03 14.72
N ASN A 30 -0.15 0.57 14.87
CA ASN A 30 0.04 1.99 15.15
C ASN A 30 -0.14 2.85 13.88
N SER A 31 -1.36 3.31 13.65
CA SER A 31 -1.72 4.19 12.53
C SER A 31 -1.13 5.61 12.61
N ASN A 32 -0.46 5.95 13.72
CA ASN A 32 0.31 7.20 13.83
C ASN A 32 1.73 7.07 13.27
N HIS A 33 2.15 5.89 12.83
CA HIS A 33 3.40 5.76 12.10
C HIS A 33 3.25 6.34 10.69
N THR A 34 4.28 7.06 10.23
CA THR A 34 4.63 7.13 8.80
C THR A 34 5.32 5.84 8.37
N ASP A 35 5.38 5.55 7.07
CA ASP A 35 6.16 4.45 6.51
C ASP A 35 7.58 4.38 7.12
N THR A 36 8.26 5.54 7.20
CA THR A 36 9.61 5.65 7.74
C THR A 36 9.66 5.30 9.23
N SER A 37 8.76 5.86 10.03
CA SER A 37 8.76 5.59 11.47
C SER A 37 8.37 4.15 11.81
N GLN A 38 7.51 3.52 11.00
CA GLN A 38 7.18 2.11 11.14
C GLN A 38 8.40 1.23 10.87
N MET A 39 9.15 1.52 9.79
CA MET A 39 10.39 0.80 9.49
C MET A 39 11.46 0.99 10.57
N VAL A 40 11.56 2.19 11.16
CA VAL A 40 12.46 2.43 12.32
C VAL A 40 12.05 1.60 13.54
N ALA A 41 10.75 1.50 13.83
CA ALA A 41 10.25 0.68 14.93
C ALA A 41 10.51 -0.82 14.70
N LEU A 42 10.32 -1.31 13.47
CA LEU A 42 10.68 -2.68 13.10
C LEU A 42 12.19 -2.93 13.23
N ASP A 43 13.03 -2.02 12.71
CA ASP A 43 14.49 -2.11 12.86
C ASP A 43 14.90 -2.19 14.34
N ALA A 44 14.28 -1.39 15.20
CA ALA A 44 14.53 -1.44 16.64
C ALA A 44 14.10 -2.76 17.28
N TYR A 45 12.95 -3.31 16.86
CA TYR A 45 12.47 -4.61 17.34
C TYR A 45 13.43 -5.75 16.96
N PHE A 46 13.80 -5.86 15.68
CA PHE A 46 14.68 -6.94 15.20
C PHE A 46 16.15 -6.79 15.67
N ALA A 47 16.55 -5.61 16.15
CA ALA A 47 17.84 -5.42 16.80
C ALA A 47 17.92 -6.05 18.20
N LEU A 48 16.79 -6.37 18.84
CA LEU A 48 16.77 -6.92 20.20
C LEU A 48 17.52 -8.27 20.26
N PRO A 49 18.28 -8.52 21.35
CA PRO A 49 19.02 -9.78 21.51
C PRO A 49 18.09 -10.97 21.72
N SER A 50 16.85 -10.74 22.15
CA SER A 50 15.83 -11.78 22.36
C SER A 50 15.19 -12.29 21.07
N VAL A 51 15.33 -11.56 19.95
CA VAL A 51 14.75 -11.98 18.66
C VAL A 51 15.66 -13.03 18.02
N MET A 52 15.05 -14.11 17.51
CA MET A 52 15.79 -15.23 16.92
C MET A 52 16.49 -14.82 15.63
N ALA A 53 17.63 -15.45 15.34
CA ALA A 53 18.38 -15.19 14.11
C ALA A 53 17.55 -15.45 12.84
N THR A 54 16.66 -16.45 12.87
CA THR A 54 15.74 -16.76 11.77
C THR A 54 14.75 -15.62 11.51
N ASP A 55 14.19 -15.03 12.56
CA ASP A 55 13.26 -13.91 12.46
C ASP A 55 13.96 -12.65 11.93
N LYS A 56 15.22 -12.43 12.32
CA LYS A 56 16.04 -11.33 11.78
C LYS A 56 16.31 -11.51 10.29
N THR A 57 16.57 -12.73 9.83
CA THR A 57 16.75 -13.03 8.41
C THR A 57 15.45 -12.82 7.63
N ALA A 58 14.31 -13.31 8.16
CA ALA A 58 13.00 -13.10 7.54
C ALA A 58 12.69 -11.61 7.36
N TYR A 59 12.95 -10.80 8.40
CA TYR A 59 12.79 -9.35 8.32
C TYR A 59 13.74 -8.68 7.30
N ALA A 60 15.00 -9.12 7.22
CA ALA A 60 15.93 -8.60 6.22
C ALA A 60 15.44 -8.85 4.79
N THR A 61 14.96 -10.07 4.51
CA THR A 61 14.35 -10.42 3.21
C THR A 61 13.09 -9.60 2.94
N TYR A 62 12.20 -9.44 3.92
CA TYR A 62 11.00 -8.60 3.80
C TYR A 62 11.37 -7.14 3.45
N LYS A 63 12.40 -6.58 4.09
CA LYS A 63 12.86 -5.21 3.87
C LYS A 63 13.33 -4.99 2.42
N GLU A 64 14.01 -5.96 1.83
CA GLU A 64 14.43 -5.94 0.42
C GLU A 64 13.21 -6.03 -0.51
N GLN A 65 12.31 -7.00 -0.27
CA GLN A 65 11.11 -7.19 -1.10
C GLN A 65 10.19 -5.98 -1.13
N ILE A 66 9.99 -5.30 0.01
CA ILE A 66 9.15 -4.10 0.09
C ILE A 66 9.78 -2.95 -0.69
N LYS A 67 11.11 -2.79 -0.62
CA LYS A 67 11.82 -1.76 -1.38
C LYS A 67 11.62 -1.97 -2.88
N GLU A 68 11.89 -3.18 -3.38
CA GLU A 68 11.72 -3.53 -4.79
C GLU A 68 10.28 -3.34 -5.26
N ARG A 69 9.30 -3.79 -4.45
CA ARG A 69 7.88 -3.69 -4.80
C ARG A 69 7.38 -2.25 -4.82
N ASN A 70 7.82 -1.41 -3.88
CA ASN A 70 7.41 -0.01 -3.86
C ASN A 70 7.95 0.76 -5.07
N GLU A 71 9.18 0.46 -5.49
CA GLU A 71 9.80 1.06 -6.69
C GLU A 71 9.12 0.55 -7.97
N MET A 72 8.87 -0.75 -8.09
CA MET A 72 8.22 -1.36 -9.27
C MET A 72 6.73 -1.03 -9.38
N GLY A 73 6.00 -1.02 -8.28
CA GLY A 73 4.54 -0.83 -8.28
C GLY A 73 4.13 0.56 -8.76
N ILE A 74 4.87 1.60 -8.34
CA ILE A 74 4.63 2.96 -8.84
C ILE A 74 4.89 3.01 -10.35
N ALA A 75 6.01 2.48 -10.82
CA ALA A 75 6.35 2.49 -12.25
C ALA A 75 5.31 1.75 -13.11
N GLN A 76 4.80 0.61 -12.65
CA GLN A 76 3.76 -0.14 -13.36
C GLN A 76 2.44 0.62 -13.44
N VAL A 77 1.99 1.23 -12.33
CA VAL A 77 0.76 2.03 -12.31
C VAL A 77 0.88 3.24 -13.25
N GLU A 78 2.04 3.89 -13.29
CA GLU A 78 2.31 5.00 -14.20
C GLU A 78 2.28 4.55 -15.68
N ALA A 79 2.88 3.41 -15.99
CA ALA A 79 2.86 2.87 -17.36
C ALA A 79 1.42 2.57 -17.83
N VAL A 80 0.59 1.98 -16.97
CA VAL A 80 -0.82 1.69 -17.27
C VAL A 80 -1.63 2.98 -17.40
N TYR A 81 -1.39 3.97 -16.52
CA TYR A 81 -2.01 5.29 -16.64
C TYR A 81 -1.69 5.92 -18.00
N VAL A 82 -0.41 6.00 -18.38
CA VAL A 82 0.03 6.58 -19.66
C VAL A 82 -0.62 5.86 -20.85
N ALA A 83 -0.70 4.53 -20.82
CA ALA A 83 -1.34 3.75 -21.87
C ALA A 83 -2.85 4.02 -22.02
N LYS A 84 -3.52 4.46 -20.94
CA LYS A 84 -4.96 4.71 -20.89
C LYS A 84 -5.34 6.19 -20.90
N GLU A 85 -4.38 7.08 -20.72
CA GLU A 85 -4.61 8.52 -20.48
C GLU A 85 -5.49 9.17 -21.55
N SER A 86 -5.32 8.80 -22.83
CA SER A 86 -6.10 9.33 -23.94
C SER A 86 -7.59 8.98 -23.89
N LYS A 87 -7.96 7.96 -23.10
CA LYS A 87 -9.34 7.51 -22.89
C LYS A 87 -9.97 8.06 -21.61
N LEU A 88 -9.20 8.78 -20.80
CA LEU A 88 -9.65 9.33 -19.53
C LEU A 88 -10.23 10.74 -19.71
N THR A 89 -11.24 11.04 -18.90
CA THR A 89 -11.77 12.41 -18.76
C THR A 89 -10.78 13.30 -18.00
N ASP A 90 -10.94 14.62 -18.11
CA ASP A 90 -10.08 15.56 -17.39
C ASP A 90 -10.23 15.43 -15.86
N LEU A 91 -11.42 15.08 -15.38
CA LEU A 91 -11.67 14.79 -13.96
C LEU A 91 -10.94 13.53 -13.49
N GLN A 92 -10.93 12.47 -14.29
CA GLN A 92 -10.20 11.23 -13.98
C GLN A 92 -8.69 11.47 -13.93
N LYS A 93 -8.15 12.21 -14.90
CA LYS A 93 -6.73 12.61 -14.90
C LYS A 93 -6.39 13.43 -13.66
N ALA A 94 -7.23 14.41 -13.32
CA ALA A 94 -7.04 15.23 -12.13
C ALA A 94 -7.08 14.40 -10.84
N LEU A 95 -8.01 13.44 -10.73
CA LEU A 95 -8.08 12.51 -9.61
C LEU A 95 -6.80 11.68 -9.50
N TYR A 96 -6.33 11.08 -10.59
CA TYR A 96 -5.10 10.30 -10.59
C TYR A 96 -3.89 11.13 -10.12
N GLN A 97 -3.72 12.34 -10.65
CA GLN A 97 -2.61 13.21 -10.24
C GLN A 97 -2.70 13.60 -8.75
N ALA A 98 -3.90 13.88 -8.25
CA ALA A 98 -4.10 14.18 -6.83
C ALA A 98 -3.71 12.98 -5.95
N LEU A 99 -4.20 11.78 -6.26
CA LEU A 99 -3.88 10.55 -5.52
C LEU A 99 -2.37 10.24 -5.58
N LYS A 100 -1.73 10.44 -6.73
CA LYS A 100 -0.29 10.25 -6.91
C LYS A 100 0.53 11.17 -6.01
N VAL A 101 0.18 12.46 -5.92
CA VAL A 101 0.86 13.40 -5.02
C VAL A 101 0.71 12.98 -3.56
N ILE A 102 -0.50 12.55 -3.17
CA ILE A 102 -0.79 12.08 -1.81
C ILE A 102 0.05 10.85 -1.46
N CYS A 103 0.06 9.81 -2.32
CA CYS A 103 0.81 8.58 -2.07
C CYS A 103 2.34 8.77 -2.07
N ARG A 104 2.85 9.81 -2.74
CA ARG A 104 4.28 10.16 -2.71
C ARG A 104 4.68 10.96 -1.47
N ASN A 105 3.72 11.47 -0.70
CA ASN A 105 4.00 12.20 0.52
C ASN A 105 4.33 11.25 1.68
N LYS A 106 5.63 11.02 1.92
CA LYS A 106 6.13 10.14 2.98
C LYS A 106 6.06 10.73 4.40
N ASN A 107 5.60 11.97 4.54
CA ASN A 107 5.47 12.63 5.84
C ASN A 107 4.09 12.43 6.48
N LEU A 108 3.11 11.93 5.72
CA LEU A 108 1.81 11.61 6.29
C LEU A 108 1.93 10.35 7.14
N THR A 109 1.32 10.39 8.32
CA THR A 109 1.01 9.15 9.04
C THR A 109 0.06 8.32 8.20
N ILE A 110 0.04 7.03 8.47
CA ILE A 110 -0.91 6.07 7.91
C ILE A 110 -2.35 6.61 7.99
N LYS A 111 -2.76 7.08 9.16
CA LYS A 111 -4.09 7.61 9.39
C LYS A 111 -4.37 8.84 8.52
N GLU A 112 -3.44 9.79 8.51
CA GLU A 112 -3.59 11.01 7.70
C GLU A 112 -3.63 10.69 6.21
N LEU A 113 -2.82 9.74 5.75
CA LEU A 113 -2.82 9.27 4.38
C LEU A 113 -4.19 8.72 4.00
N GLU A 114 -4.77 7.82 4.80
CA GLU A 114 -6.10 7.27 4.56
C GLU A 114 -7.19 8.34 4.54
N ASP A 115 -7.14 9.28 5.49
CA ASP A 115 -8.14 10.34 5.59
C ASP A 115 -8.05 11.30 4.40
N VAL A 116 -6.84 11.68 3.97
CA VAL A 116 -6.62 12.54 2.80
C VAL A 116 -6.99 11.82 1.50
N LEU A 117 -6.70 10.52 1.37
CA LEU A 117 -7.15 9.70 0.24
C LEU A 117 -8.68 9.64 0.17
N ARG A 118 -9.35 9.33 1.29
CA ARG A 118 -10.82 9.26 1.36
C ARG A 118 -11.46 10.62 1.04
N ALA A 119 -10.94 11.70 1.64
CA ALA A 119 -11.43 13.05 1.40
C ALA A 119 -11.23 13.48 -0.06
N THR A 120 -10.12 13.09 -0.69
CA THR A 120 -9.85 13.38 -2.11
C THR A 120 -10.81 12.62 -3.00
N LYS A 121 -10.95 11.31 -2.81
CA LYS A 121 -11.90 10.47 -3.56
C LYS A 121 -13.34 10.96 -3.43
N GLY A 122 -13.74 11.44 -2.24
CA GLY A 122 -15.06 11.99 -1.97
C GLY A 122 -15.44 13.24 -2.77
N LYS A 123 -14.48 13.91 -3.43
CA LYS A 123 -14.72 15.05 -4.33
C LYS A 123 -15.13 14.64 -5.74
N TYR A 124 -14.98 13.36 -6.09
CA TYR A 124 -15.19 12.84 -7.43
C TYR A 124 -16.36 11.87 -7.46
N SER A 125 -16.93 11.64 -8.65
CA SER A 125 -18.03 10.69 -8.82
C SER A 125 -17.56 9.26 -8.55
N LYS A 126 -18.50 8.35 -8.26
CA LYS A 126 -18.18 6.91 -8.14
C LYS A 126 -17.57 6.35 -9.42
N ILE A 127 -17.99 6.85 -10.58
CA ILE A 127 -17.49 6.40 -11.90
C ILE A 127 -16.03 6.84 -12.08
N ASP A 128 -15.69 8.08 -11.75
CA ASP A 128 -14.31 8.56 -11.85
C ASP A 128 -13.39 7.81 -10.90
N ASN A 129 -13.86 7.56 -9.66
CA ASN A 129 -13.13 6.73 -8.70
C ASN A 129 -12.94 5.30 -9.22
N TYR A 130 -13.98 4.70 -9.81
CA TYR A 130 -13.92 3.35 -10.36
C TYR A 130 -12.89 3.22 -11.48
N GLU A 131 -12.87 4.15 -12.43
CA GLU A 131 -11.91 4.10 -13.54
C GLU A 131 -10.46 4.24 -13.08
N ILE A 132 -10.21 5.12 -12.09
CA ILE A 132 -8.86 5.25 -11.52
C ILE A 132 -8.50 4.04 -10.65
N ASP A 133 -9.42 3.51 -9.86
CA ASP A 133 -9.18 2.29 -9.08
C ASP A 133 -8.92 1.09 -9.99
N ARG A 134 -9.54 1.00 -11.18
CA ARG A 134 -9.21 -0.04 -12.17
C ARG A 134 -7.79 0.09 -12.72
N ILE A 135 -7.27 1.31 -12.87
CA ILE A 135 -5.87 1.51 -13.26
C ILE A 135 -4.96 1.02 -12.13
N VAL A 136 -5.24 1.41 -10.89
CA VAL A 136 -4.38 1.08 -9.74
C VAL A 136 -4.50 -0.40 -9.36
N VAL A 137 -5.69 -0.88 -9.00
CA VAL A 137 -5.97 -2.26 -8.58
C VAL A 137 -5.74 -3.23 -9.73
N GLY A 138 -6.14 -2.88 -10.95
CA GLY A 138 -5.96 -3.73 -12.12
C GLY A 138 -4.50 -3.96 -12.51
N THR A 139 -3.60 -3.07 -12.10
CA THR A 139 -2.15 -3.26 -12.24
C THR A 139 -1.64 -4.38 -11.33
N PHE A 140 -2.12 -4.45 -10.09
CA PHE A 140 -1.65 -5.42 -9.11
C PHE A 140 -2.47 -6.73 -9.10
N TYR A 141 -3.73 -6.66 -9.51
CA TYR A 141 -4.69 -7.76 -9.49
C TYR A 141 -5.50 -7.78 -10.79
N PRO A 142 -4.89 -8.19 -11.92
CA PRO A 142 -5.55 -8.15 -13.23
C PRO A 142 -6.86 -8.96 -13.27
N TYR A 143 -6.96 -10.05 -12.49
CA TYR A 143 -8.18 -10.87 -12.37
C TYR A 143 -9.29 -10.22 -11.51
N ALA A 144 -8.98 -9.23 -10.68
CA ALA A 144 -9.99 -8.51 -9.91
C ALA A 144 -10.86 -7.61 -10.81
N ILE A 145 -10.33 -7.17 -11.96
CA ILE A 145 -11.07 -6.36 -12.94
C ILE A 145 -12.29 -7.12 -13.48
N GLU A 146 -12.14 -8.41 -13.78
CA GLU A 146 -13.24 -9.25 -14.30
C GLU A 146 -14.38 -9.44 -13.30
N ILE A 147 -14.09 -9.33 -12.01
CA ILE A 147 -15.08 -9.42 -10.93
C ILE A 147 -15.76 -8.05 -10.74
N MET A 148 -14.99 -6.96 -10.80
CA MET A 148 -15.50 -5.59 -10.69
C MET A 148 -16.44 -5.24 -11.86
N ASP A 149 -16.10 -5.66 -13.09
CA ASP A 149 -16.93 -5.42 -14.27
C ASP A 149 -18.23 -6.25 -14.26
N ARG A 150 -18.26 -7.40 -13.58
CA ARG A 150 -19.47 -8.25 -13.44
C ARG A 150 -20.51 -7.69 -12.48
N HIS A 151 -20.13 -6.79 -11.58
CA HIS A 151 -21.02 -6.21 -10.56
C HIS A 151 -21.37 -4.75 -10.81
N SER A 152 -20.91 -4.17 -11.92
CA SER A 152 -21.15 -2.78 -12.31
C SER A 152 -22.27 -2.61 -13.36
N ASN A 153 -22.95 -3.72 -13.73
CA ASN A 153 -24.10 -3.74 -14.64
C ASN A 153 -25.42 -3.89 -13.87
#